data_AF-A0A973G1B8-F1
#
_entry.id   AF-A0A973G1B8-F1
#
_cell.length_a   1.000
_cell.length_b   1.000
_cell.length_c   1.000
_cell.angle_alpha   90.00
_cell.angle_beta   90.00
_cell.angle_gamma   90.00
#
_symmetry.space_group_name_H-M   'P 1'
#
loop_
_entity.id
_entity.type
_entity.pdbx_description
1 polymer ?
#
loop_
_entity_poly.entity_id
_entity_poly.type
_entity_poly.pdbx_seq_one_letter_code
_entity_poly.pdbx_strand_id
1 'polypeptide(L)'
;MKNLTIVDLDQPLEGFRNFLSSWVYIKDGLTLVVDPGPRSTIPVLVDALKDMGLKKIDYILLTHIHIDHAGGTGVLVEHFPDAKVICHPKGAKHMIDPAKLWEGSRKFLGKVADVYGEIAAIPEQNIGYQNPIEVGNEVIRVFETPGHALNHLCYQIGNVLFLGEVTG
;
A
#
# COMPACT_ATOMS: atom_id res chain seq x y z
N MET A 1 -13.12 9.57 -13.40
CA MET A 1 -11.71 9.64 -13.84
C MET A 1 -11.39 8.30 -14.49
N LYS A 2 -11.02 8.23 -15.78
CA LYS A 2 -10.95 6.95 -16.52
C LYS A 2 -9.80 6.02 -16.09
N ASN A 3 -8.86 6.55 -15.31
CA ASN A 3 -7.57 5.91 -15.00
C ASN A 3 -7.43 5.54 -13.52
N LEU A 4 -8.48 5.73 -12.73
CA LEU A 4 -8.45 5.56 -11.27
C LEU A 4 -9.61 4.68 -10.84
N THR A 5 -9.29 3.61 -10.14
CA THR A 5 -10.25 2.63 -9.62
C THR A 5 -9.99 2.40 -8.14
N ILE A 6 -11.05 2.35 -7.35
CA ILE A 6 -11.00 1.92 -5.96
C ILE A 6 -11.32 0.42 -5.90
N VAL A 7 -10.57 -0.32 -5.10
CA VAL A 7 -10.81 -1.73 -4.79
C VAL A 7 -11.12 -1.83 -3.31
N ASP A 8 -12.35 -2.20 -2.98
CA ASP A 8 -12.75 -2.39 -1.59
C ASP A 8 -12.13 -3.68 -1.03
N LEU A 9 -11.41 -3.53 0.07
CA LEU A 9 -10.65 -4.58 0.74
C LEU A 9 -11.52 -5.20 1.84
N ASP A 10 -12.58 -5.86 1.38
CA ASP A 10 -13.58 -6.46 2.23
C ASP A 10 -12.99 -7.55 3.13
N GLN A 11 -13.09 -7.38 4.44
CA GLN A 11 -12.55 -8.31 5.43
C GLN A 11 -13.45 -9.55 5.56
N PRO A 12 -12.94 -10.71 5.98
CA PRO A 12 -13.77 -11.90 6.22
C PRO A 12 -14.72 -11.77 7.43
N LEU A 13 -14.77 -10.60 8.10
CA LEU A 13 -15.64 -10.32 9.23
C LEU A 13 -16.97 -9.69 8.80
N GLU A 14 -18.06 -10.11 9.45
CA GLU A 14 -19.37 -9.50 9.29
C GLU A 14 -19.36 -8.01 9.71
N GLY A 15 -19.92 -7.14 8.87
CA GLY A 15 -19.98 -5.70 9.10
C GLY A 15 -18.77 -4.89 8.61
N PHE A 16 -17.65 -5.53 8.25
CA PHE A 16 -16.45 -4.86 7.72
C PHE A 16 -16.43 -4.90 6.19
N ARG A 17 -17.39 -4.18 5.60
CA ARG A 17 -17.54 -3.96 4.16
C ARG A 17 -17.28 -2.50 3.82
N ASN A 18 -16.61 -2.21 2.71
CA ASN A 18 -16.24 -0.84 2.30
C ASN A 18 -15.52 -0.06 3.42
N PHE A 19 -14.71 -0.76 4.22
CA PHE A 19 -14.04 -0.21 5.40
C PHE A 19 -12.59 0.18 5.09
N LEU A 20 -11.88 -0.69 4.38
CA LEU A 20 -10.56 -0.44 3.83
C LEU A 20 -10.66 -0.52 2.31
N SER A 21 -9.87 0.29 1.63
CA SER A 21 -9.82 0.25 0.17
C SER A 21 -8.40 0.53 -0.32
N SER A 22 -8.04 -0.05 -1.45
CA SER A 22 -6.81 0.27 -2.18
C SER A 22 -7.15 1.05 -3.44
N TRP A 23 -6.28 1.97 -3.84
CA TRP A 23 -6.40 2.64 -5.13
C TRP A 23 -5.53 1.98 -6.18
N VAL A 24 -6.11 1.77 -7.36
CA VAL A 24 -5.40 1.32 -8.56
C VAL A 24 -5.44 2.45 -9.59
N TYR A 25 -4.26 2.89 -10.03
CA TYR A 25 -4.11 3.90 -11.08
C TYR A 25 -3.45 3.30 -12.31
N ILE A 26 -4.08 3.46 -13.47
CA ILE A 26 -3.60 2.90 -14.76
C ILE A 26 -3.58 3.99 -15.82
N LYS A 27 -2.42 4.28 -16.39
CA LYS A 27 -2.27 5.22 -17.50
C LYS A 27 -1.07 4.87 -18.37
N ASP A 28 -1.25 4.80 -19.69
CA ASP A 28 -0.15 4.63 -20.66
C ASP A 28 0.82 3.46 -20.32
N GLY A 29 0.28 2.36 -19.78
CA GLY A 29 1.05 1.17 -19.39
C GLY A 29 1.72 1.23 -18.00
N LEU A 30 1.59 2.35 -17.28
CA LEU A 30 1.92 2.51 -15.86
C LEU A 30 0.78 1.98 -15.00
N THR A 31 1.10 1.10 -14.06
CA THR A 31 0.18 0.58 -13.03
C THR A 31 0.71 0.92 -11.64
N LEU A 32 -0.08 1.67 -10.87
CA LEU A 32 0.19 1.99 -9.47
C LEU A 32 -0.86 1.34 -8.58
N VAL A 33 -0.43 0.81 -7.44
CA VAL A 33 -1.30 0.41 -6.34
C VAL A 33 -0.95 1.28 -5.14
N VAL A 34 -1.95 1.86 -4.48
CA VAL A 34 -1.76 2.70 -3.27
C VAL A 34 -2.43 2.01 -2.10
N ASP A 35 -1.67 1.83 -1.01
CA ASP A 35 -2.10 1.20 0.23
C ASP A 35 -2.81 -0.16 0.00
N PRO A 36 -2.03 -1.25 -0.19
CA PRO A 36 -2.58 -2.60 -0.43
C PRO A 36 -3.47 -3.16 0.68
N GLY A 37 -3.40 -2.55 1.84
CA GLY A 37 -4.11 -2.95 3.04
C GLY A 37 -3.44 -4.09 3.81
N PRO A 38 -4.18 -4.73 4.73
CA PRO A 38 -3.68 -5.80 5.58
C PRO A 38 -3.53 -7.13 4.82
N ARG A 39 -2.80 -8.07 5.42
CA ARG A 39 -2.52 -9.38 4.83
C ARG A 39 -3.79 -10.15 4.46
N SER A 40 -4.82 -10.08 5.30
CA SER A 40 -6.09 -10.80 5.13
C SER A 40 -6.84 -10.45 3.85
N THR A 41 -6.64 -9.24 3.29
CA THR A 41 -7.37 -8.73 2.12
C THR A 41 -6.58 -8.83 0.82
N ILE A 42 -5.31 -9.26 0.86
CA ILE A 42 -4.48 -9.38 -0.34
C ILE A 42 -5.07 -10.31 -1.39
N PRO A 43 -5.69 -11.47 -1.06
CA PRO A 43 -6.35 -12.29 -2.07
C PRO A 43 -7.42 -11.52 -2.86
N VAL A 44 -8.23 -10.70 -2.17
CA VAL A 44 -9.27 -9.86 -2.79
C VAL A 44 -8.64 -8.85 -3.76
N LEU A 45 -7.57 -8.18 -3.33
CA LEU A 45 -6.86 -7.22 -4.17
C LEU A 45 -6.23 -7.90 -5.39
N VAL A 46 -5.59 -9.06 -5.21
CA VAL A 46 -4.97 -9.84 -6.30
C VAL A 46 -6.01 -10.28 -7.33
N ASP A 47 -7.16 -10.77 -6.90
CA ASP A 47 -8.24 -11.18 -7.80
C ASP A 47 -8.79 -9.97 -8.57
N ALA A 48 -9.03 -8.83 -7.89
CA ALA A 48 -9.47 -7.60 -8.55
C ALA A 48 -8.46 -7.11 -9.61
N LEU A 49 -7.15 -7.12 -9.30
CA LEU A 49 -6.11 -6.74 -10.26
C LEU A 49 -6.07 -7.67 -11.47
N LYS A 50 -6.25 -8.98 -11.27
CA LYS A 50 -6.32 -9.97 -12.36
C LYS A 50 -7.57 -9.80 -13.23
N ASP A 51 -8.72 -9.49 -12.62
CA ASP A 51 -9.97 -9.21 -13.34
C ASP A 51 -9.86 -7.94 -14.20
N MET A 52 -9.03 -6.97 -13.78
CA MET A 52 -8.63 -5.82 -14.60
C MET A 52 -7.65 -6.19 -15.74
N GLY A 53 -7.21 -7.46 -15.82
CA GLY A 53 -6.24 -7.94 -16.81
C GLY A 53 -4.79 -7.56 -16.51
N LEU A 54 -4.50 -7.09 -15.30
CA LEU A 54 -3.16 -6.64 -14.91
C LEU A 54 -2.23 -7.82 -14.66
N LYS A 55 -1.05 -7.77 -15.28
CA LYS A 55 0.01 -8.78 -15.14
C LYS A 55 1.22 -8.27 -14.38
N LYS A 56 1.30 -6.96 -14.16
CA LYS A 56 2.39 -6.28 -13.46
C LYS A 56 1.83 -5.13 -12.64
N ILE A 57 2.56 -4.79 -11.59
CA ILE A 57 2.44 -3.53 -10.87
C ILE A 57 3.81 -2.86 -11.02
N ASP A 58 3.85 -1.62 -11.49
CA ASP A 58 5.12 -0.90 -11.60
C ASP A 58 5.53 -0.36 -10.22
N TYR A 59 4.58 0.23 -9.48
CA TYR A 59 4.82 0.76 -8.15
C TYR A 59 3.69 0.46 -7.17
N ILE A 60 4.07 0.10 -5.95
CA ILE A 60 3.19 0.08 -4.78
C ILE A 60 3.56 1.29 -3.91
N LEU A 61 2.64 2.23 -3.74
CA LEU A 61 2.86 3.47 -2.99
C LEU A 61 2.26 3.30 -1.59
N LEU A 62 3.09 3.39 -0.56
CA LEU A 62 2.64 3.31 0.83
C LEU A 62 2.53 4.72 1.40
N THR A 63 1.31 5.16 1.70
CA THR A 63 1.11 6.45 2.39
C THR A 63 1.81 6.41 3.75
N HIS A 64 1.68 5.31 4.48
CA HIS A 64 2.43 5.03 5.70
C HIS A 64 2.39 3.53 6.03
N ILE A 65 3.06 3.10 7.11
CA ILE A 65 3.29 1.67 7.39
C ILE A 65 2.28 1.03 8.34
N HIS A 66 1.15 1.68 8.66
CA HIS A 66 0.16 1.03 9.51
C HIS A 66 -0.38 -0.23 8.84
N ILE A 67 -0.75 -1.22 9.67
CA ILE A 67 -1.04 -2.58 9.25
C ILE A 67 -2.21 -2.66 8.26
N ASP A 68 -3.17 -1.78 8.40
CA ASP A 68 -4.37 -1.62 7.58
C ASP A 68 -4.13 -0.89 6.26
N HIS A 69 -2.93 -0.31 6.06
CA HIS A 69 -2.50 0.30 4.80
C HIS A 69 -1.43 -0.53 4.08
N ALA A 70 -0.47 -1.06 4.84
CA ALA A 70 0.75 -1.67 4.28
C ALA A 70 0.96 -3.13 4.70
N GLY A 71 0.19 -3.67 5.64
CA GLY A 71 0.50 -4.94 6.31
C GLY A 71 0.59 -6.15 5.38
N GLY A 72 -0.16 -6.14 4.28
CA GLY A 72 -0.17 -7.19 3.27
C GLY A 72 0.82 -6.99 2.12
N THR A 73 1.59 -5.90 2.11
CA THR A 73 2.43 -5.53 0.95
C THR A 73 3.45 -6.61 0.59
N GLY A 74 4.08 -7.27 1.58
CA GLY A 74 5.00 -8.38 1.31
C GLY A 74 4.34 -9.52 0.53
N VAL A 75 3.10 -9.88 0.89
CA VAL A 75 2.33 -10.91 0.18
C VAL A 75 1.93 -10.44 -1.22
N LEU A 76 1.60 -9.15 -1.41
CA LEU A 76 1.32 -8.61 -2.73
C LEU A 76 2.57 -8.70 -3.65
N VAL A 77 3.77 -8.44 -3.11
CA VAL A 77 5.04 -8.58 -3.83
C VAL A 77 5.31 -10.03 -4.24
N GLU A 78 4.90 -11.03 -3.45
CA GLU A 78 4.99 -12.45 -3.87
C GLU A 78 4.19 -12.73 -5.15
N HIS A 79 3.06 -12.05 -5.35
CA HIS A 79 2.24 -12.16 -6.56
C HIS A 79 2.75 -11.29 -7.72
N PHE A 80 3.41 -10.17 -7.42
CA PHE A 80 3.94 -9.22 -8.39
C PHE A 80 5.41 -8.88 -8.07
N PRO A 81 6.34 -9.81 -8.35
CA PRO A 81 7.73 -9.73 -7.85
C PRO A 81 8.54 -8.58 -8.45
N ASP A 82 8.12 -8.03 -9.59
CA ASP A 82 8.77 -6.88 -10.24
C ASP A 82 8.33 -5.52 -9.66
N ALA A 83 7.34 -5.52 -8.76
CA ALA A 83 6.79 -4.29 -8.19
C ALA A 83 7.82 -3.57 -7.30
N LYS A 84 7.92 -2.25 -7.46
CA LYS A 84 8.72 -1.37 -6.60
C LYS A 84 7.85 -0.73 -5.55
N VAL A 85 8.10 -1.03 -4.29
CA VAL A 85 7.43 -0.43 -3.14
C VAL A 85 8.12 0.90 -2.81
N ILE A 86 7.35 1.98 -2.85
CA ILE A 86 7.80 3.29 -2.39
C ILE A 86 7.30 3.49 -0.96
N CYS A 87 8.24 3.68 -0.05
CA CYS A 87 7.99 3.86 1.37
C CYS A 87 8.88 4.96 1.91
N HIS A 88 8.40 5.70 2.90
CA HIS A 88 9.22 6.67 3.61
C HIS A 88 10.45 5.98 4.24
N PRO A 89 11.67 6.57 4.20
CA PRO A 89 12.90 5.93 4.72
C PRO A 89 12.81 5.48 6.19
N LYS A 90 12.20 6.30 7.06
CA LYS A 90 11.91 5.93 8.47
C LYS A 90 11.05 4.67 8.62
N GLY A 91 10.17 4.35 7.67
CA GLY A 91 9.31 3.18 7.69
C GLY A 91 9.90 1.95 7.00
N ALA A 92 10.75 2.12 5.99
CA ALA A 92 11.22 1.03 5.13
C ALA A 92 11.88 -0.13 5.91
N LYS A 93 12.75 0.17 6.88
CA LYS A 93 13.40 -0.85 7.71
C LYS A 93 12.41 -1.74 8.48
N HIS A 94 11.25 -1.19 8.86
CA HIS A 94 10.20 -1.90 9.57
C HIS A 94 9.33 -2.75 8.65
N MET A 95 9.34 -2.48 7.34
CA MET A 95 8.66 -3.33 6.36
C MET A 95 9.58 -4.44 5.86
N ILE A 96 10.90 -4.21 5.85
CA ILE A 96 11.91 -5.24 5.56
C ILE A 96 11.97 -6.27 6.70
N ASP A 97 12.03 -5.79 7.95
CA ASP A 97 11.95 -6.63 9.15
C ASP A 97 10.77 -6.18 10.04
N PRO A 98 9.58 -6.80 9.86
CA PRO A 98 8.35 -6.35 10.50
C PRO A 98 8.14 -6.87 11.92
N ALA A 99 9.07 -7.63 12.52
CA ALA A 99 8.84 -8.26 13.82
C ALA A 99 8.38 -7.26 14.90
N LYS A 100 9.07 -6.11 15.01
CA LYS A 100 8.71 -5.04 15.97
C LYS A 100 7.45 -4.28 15.60
N LEU A 101 7.21 -4.08 14.30
CA LEU A 101 6.01 -3.42 13.82
C LEU A 101 4.78 -4.27 14.14
N TRP A 102 4.87 -5.58 13.86
CA TRP A 102 3.86 -6.57 14.19
C TRP A 102 3.58 -6.64 15.68
N GLU A 103 4.61 -6.73 16.52
CA GLU A 103 4.45 -6.72 17.98
C GLU A 103 3.71 -5.45 18.45
N GLY A 104 4.10 -4.29 17.94
CA GLY A 104 3.43 -3.01 18.22
C GLY A 104 1.96 -2.99 17.79
N SER A 105 1.67 -3.42 16.56
CA SER A 105 0.31 -3.52 16.03
C SER A 105 -0.56 -4.44 16.88
N ARG A 106 -0.07 -5.63 17.24
CA ARG A 106 -0.81 -6.56 18.12
C ARG A 106 -1.07 -5.98 19.50
N LYS A 107 -0.09 -5.29 20.09
CA LYS A 107 -0.23 -4.66 21.41
C LYS A 107 -1.32 -3.58 21.40
N PHE A 108 -1.42 -2.81 20.32
CA PHE A 108 -2.38 -1.70 20.21
C PHE A 108 -3.78 -2.16 19.79
N LEU A 109 -3.88 -3.03 18.76
CA LEU A 109 -5.13 -3.44 18.14
C LEU A 109 -5.72 -4.75 18.72
N GLY A 110 -4.93 -5.53 19.46
CA GLY A 110 -5.35 -6.82 20.01
C GLY A 110 -5.86 -7.77 18.94
N LYS A 111 -7.06 -8.31 19.13
CA LYS A 111 -7.69 -9.28 18.21
C LYS A 111 -7.87 -8.76 16.78
N VAL A 112 -7.98 -7.44 16.59
CA VAL A 112 -8.11 -6.84 15.25
C VAL A 112 -6.82 -7.06 14.45
N ALA A 113 -5.64 -6.97 15.06
CA ALA A 113 -4.38 -7.28 14.38
C ALA A 113 -4.34 -8.75 13.91
N ASP A 114 -4.84 -9.68 14.73
CA ASP A 114 -4.88 -11.10 14.36
C ASP A 114 -5.81 -11.34 13.16
N VAL A 115 -6.90 -10.58 13.02
CA VAL A 115 -7.79 -10.61 11.84
C VAL A 115 -7.11 -10.05 10.61
N TYR A 116 -6.43 -8.92 10.75
CA TYR A 116 -5.65 -8.31 9.65
C TYR A 116 -4.51 -9.22 9.19
N GLY A 117 -4.00 -10.07 10.09
CA GLY A 117 -2.94 -11.01 9.82
C GLY A 117 -1.55 -10.40 9.99
N GLU A 118 -0.58 -11.28 10.25
CA GLU A 118 0.80 -10.89 10.49
C GLU A 118 1.41 -10.16 9.29
N ILE A 119 2.08 -9.04 9.58
CA ILE A 119 2.71 -8.19 8.56
C ILE A 119 3.80 -8.99 7.85
N ALA A 120 3.69 -9.12 6.53
CA ALA A 120 4.67 -9.83 5.72
C ALA A 120 5.87 -8.94 5.41
N ALA A 121 7.07 -9.51 5.52
CA ALA A 121 8.31 -8.83 5.16
C ALA A 121 8.33 -8.51 3.65
N ILE A 122 8.86 -7.34 3.30
CA ILE A 122 9.11 -6.95 1.92
C ILE A 122 10.60 -7.22 1.63
N PRO A 123 10.95 -7.93 0.55
CA PRO A 123 12.35 -8.10 0.18
C PRO A 123 13.05 -6.74 -0.02
N GLU A 124 14.27 -6.60 0.50
CA GLU A 124 14.99 -5.32 0.50
C GLU A 124 15.15 -4.74 -0.91
N GLN A 125 15.33 -5.58 -1.93
CA GLN A 125 15.44 -5.14 -3.32
C GLN A 125 14.14 -4.55 -3.90
N ASN A 126 13.00 -4.82 -3.29
CA ASN A 126 11.69 -4.37 -3.75
C ASN A 126 11.25 -3.06 -3.10
N ILE A 127 11.93 -2.56 -2.06
CA ILE A 127 11.49 -1.38 -1.31
C ILE A 127 12.53 -0.27 -1.33
N GLY A 128 12.08 0.96 -1.54
CA GLY A 128 12.94 2.14 -1.53
C GLY A 128 12.17 3.44 -1.37
N TYR A 129 12.89 4.55 -1.49
CA TYR A 129 12.33 5.89 -1.50
C TYR A 129 12.84 6.63 -2.72
N GLN A 130 11.93 7.33 -3.40
CA GLN A 130 12.25 8.15 -4.57
C GLN A 130 11.33 9.35 -4.59
N ASN A 131 11.88 10.55 -4.81
CA ASN A 131 11.10 11.78 -4.95
C ASN A 131 11.81 12.78 -5.90
N PRO A 132 11.22 13.13 -7.05
CA PRO A 132 9.99 12.58 -7.61
C PRO A 132 10.21 11.16 -8.17
N ILE A 133 9.13 10.40 -8.32
CA ILE A 133 9.16 9.13 -9.08
C ILE A 133 8.87 9.48 -10.55
N GLU A 134 9.87 9.30 -11.41
CA GLU A 134 9.79 9.60 -12.84
C GLU A 134 9.61 8.30 -13.62
N VAL A 135 8.51 8.17 -14.37
CA VAL A 135 8.17 6.95 -15.13
C VAL A 135 7.57 7.32 -16.47
N GLY A 136 8.32 7.09 -17.55
CA GLY A 136 7.92 7.51 -18.89
C GLY A 136 7.72 9.03 -18.93
N ASN A 137 6.49 9.46 -19.25
CA ASN A 137 6.11 10.88 -19.26
C ASN A 137 5.36 11.31 -17.98
N GLU A 138 5.16 10.41 -17.03
CA GLU A 138 4.48 10.70 -15.77
C GLU A 138 5.50 11.06 -14.67
N VAL A 139 5.11 12.01 -13.83
CA VAL A 139 5.87 12.40 -12.64
C VAL A 139 4.96 12.27 -11.43
N ILE A 140 5.35 11.43 -10.49
CA ILE A 140 4.66 11.29 -9.20
C ILE A 140 5.45 12.10 -8.18
N ARG A 141 4.84 13.16 -7.66
CA ARG A 141 5.43 13.97 -6.57
C ARG A 141 5.12 13.30 -5.24
N VAL A 142 6.13 13.26 -4.37
CA VAL A 142 6.00 12.73 -3.02
C VAL A 142 6.11 13.87 -2.02
N PHE A 143 5.17 13.94 -1.08
CA PHE A 143 5.14 14.95 -0.02
C PHE A 143 5.25 14.27 1.34
N GLU A 144 6.31 14.58 2.08
CA GLU A 144 6.37 14.21 3.50
C GLU A 144 5.31 15.00 4.27
N THR A 145 4.44 14.27 4.95
CA THR A 145 3.28 14.83 5.66
C THR A 145 3.19 14.24 7.07
N PRO A 146 4.26 14.40 7.89
CA PRO A 146 4.29 13.83 9.23
C PRO A 146 3.16 14.41 10.10
N GLY A 147 2.54 13.56 10.88
CA GLY A 147 1.39 13.91 11.73
C GLY A 147 0.77 12.65 12.28
N HIS A 148 -0.22 12.11 11.57
CA HIS A 148 -0.82 10.79 11.84
C HIS A 148 0.25 9.71 12.08
N ALA A 149 1.24 9.63 11.17
CA ALA A 149 2.45 8.84 11.35
C ALA A 149 3.70 9.66 10.99
N LEU A 150 4.82 9.43 11.69
CA LEU A 150 6.10 10.13 11.43
C LEU A 150 6.72 9.81 10.07
N ASN A 151 6.19 8.80 9.40
CA ASN A 151 6.61 8.30 8.10
C ASN A 151 5.50 8.42 7.04
N HIS A 152 4.53 9.32 7.27
CA HIS A 152 3.40 9.54 6.37
C HIS A 152 3.81 10.35 5.13
N LEU A 153 3.31 9.93 3.98
CA LEU A 153 3.54 10.46 2.64
C LEU A 153 2.19 10.68 1.94
N CYS A 154 2.13 11.75 1.15
CA CYS A 154 1.10 11.91 0.12
C CYS A 154 1.74 11.80 -1.27
N TYR A 155 0.97 11.28 -2.23
CA TYR A 155 1.43 11.09 -3.61
C TYR A 155 0.54 11.85 -4.58
N GLN A 156 1.13 12.66 -5.46
CA GLN A 156 0.40 13.38 -6.50
C GLN A 156 0.84 12.90 -7.89
N ILE A 157 -0.12 12.50 -8.72
CA ILE A 157 0.07 12.22 -10.14
C ILE A 157 -0.94 13.02 -10.96
N GLY A 158 -0.45 13.96 -11.78
CA GLY A 158 -1.29 14.91 -12.49
C GLY A 158 -2.21 15.70 -11.53
N ASN A 159 -3.53 15.53 -11.69
CA ASN A 159 -4.56 16.16 -10.86
C ASN A 159 -5.10 15.25 -9.74
N VAL A 160 -4.56 14.04 -9.56
CA VAL A 160 -4.94 13.11 -8.49
C VAL A 160 -3.94 13.24 -7.34
N LEU A 161 -4.46 13.36 -6.12
CA LEU A 161 -3.68 13.39 -4.88
C LEU A 161 -4.17 12.29 -3.95
N PHE A 162 -3.31 11.34 -3.64
CA PHE A 162 -3.52 10.30 -2.63
C PHE A 162 -3.08 10.84 -1.28
N LEU A 163 -4.05 11.07 -0.39
CA LEU A 163 -3.87 11.79 0.87
C LEU A 163 -3.57 10.90 2.08
N GLY A 164 -3.79 9.58 1.97
CA GLY A 164 -3.77 8.68 3.12
C GLY A 164 -4.66 9.22 4.24
N GLU A 165 -4.13 9.26 5.45
CA GLU A 165 -4.80 9.73 6.67
C GLU A 165 -4.24 11.08 7.16
N VAL A 166 -3.74 11.91 6.24
CA VAL A 166 -3.14 13.21 6.60
C VAL A 166 -4.13 14.15 7.31
N THR A 167 -5.45 13.96 7.12
CA THR A 167 -6.50 14.77 7.76
C THR A 167 -7.17 14.11 8.96
N GLY A 168 -6.66 12.96 9.43
CA GLY A 168 -7.18 12.23 10.59
C GLY A 168 -8.06 11.05 10.22
#